data_AF-A0AAW6JUC1-F1
#
_entry.id   AF-A0AAW6JUC1-F1
#
_cell.length_a   1.000
_cell.length_b   1.000
_cell.length_c   1.000
_cell.angle_alpha   90.00
_cell.angle_beta   90.00
_cell.angle_gamma   90.00
#
_symmetry.space_group_name_H-M   'P 1'
#
loop_
_entity.id
_entity.type
_entity.pdbx_description
1 polymer ?
#
loop_
_entity_poly.entity_id
_entity_poly.type
_entity_poly.pdbx_seq_one_letter_code
_entity_poly.pdbx_strand_id
1 'polypeptide(L)'
;MSSNLASKLRIGTKKAHTMAENVGFVKCFLKGVVEKNSYRKLVANFYFIYSAMEEEMEKHKHHPILSKIYFPELNRKHTLEQDLHYYFGYNWREEIKLSAAGAAYVKRIREISATEPELLIAHSYTRYLGDLSGGQILKGIAQTAMKLGEGEGTAFYEFADITDEKAFKAQYRQNLDAMPIDDTTGDRITEEANAAFTINMKMFQELEGNLIKAIGIMVYNTLTRKRAKGSTELVTAE
;
A
#
# COMPACT_ATOMS: atom_id res chain seq x y z
N MET A 1 -22.00 25.71 -1.50
CA MET A 1 -22.12 24.57 -2.42
C MET A 1 -21.15 23.52 -1.94
N SER A 2 -21.52 22.25 -1.83
CA SER A 2 -20.53 21.22 -1.49
C SER A 2 -19.61 20.98 -2.69
N SER A 3 -18.31 20.82 -2.45
CA SER A 3 -17.26 20.82 -3.48
C SER A 3 -17.23 19.58 -4.39
N ASN A 4 -18.25 18.70 -4.35
CA ASN A 4 -18.26 17.38 -5.00
C ASN A 4 -16.93 16.61 -4.80
N LEU A 5 -16.43 16.61 -3.56
CA LEU A 5 -15.07 16.23 -3.21
C LEU A 5 -14.71 14.81 -3.66
N ALA A 6 -15.65 13.85 -3.59
CA ALA A 6 -15.40 12.48 -4.02
C ALA A 6 -15.09 12.40 -5.52
N SER A 7 -15.85 13.15 -6.34
CA SER A 7 -15.62 13.24 -7.78
C SER A 7 -14.32 13.97 -8.09
N LYS A 8 -14.07 15.08 -7.39
CA LYS A 8 -12.85 15.90 -7.52
C LYS A 8 -11.59 15.07 -7.25
N LEU A 9 -11.57 14.31 -6.15
CA LEU A 9 -10.50 13.38 -5.82
C LEU A 9 -10.32 12.29 -6.88
N ARG A 10 -11.41 11.63 -7.29
CA ARG A 10 -11.37 10.55 -8.29
C ARG A 10 -10.81 11.02 -9.63
N ILE A 11 -11.25 12.17 -10.12
CA ILE A 11 -10.82 12.71 -11.41
C ILE A 11 -9.41 13.30 -11.28
N GLY A 12 -9.18 14.11 -10.25
CA GLY A 12 -7.92 14.83 -10.02
C GLY A 12 -6.73 13.94 -9.70
N THR A 13 -6.95 12.74 -9.17
CA THR A 13 -5.87 11.77 -8.88
C THR A 13 -5.74 10.68 -9.94
N LYS A 14 -6.59 10.66 -10.99
CA LYS A 14 -6.59 9.60 -12.02
C LYS A 14 -5.22 9.39 -12.65
N LYS A 15 -4.52 10.48 -13.00
CA LYS A 15 -3.17 10.41 -13.60
C LYS A 15 -2.15 9.82 -12.61
N ALA A 16 -2.17 10.27 -11.35
CA ALA A 16 -1.27 9.76 -10.32
C ALA A 16 -1.51 8.28 -10.01
N HIS A 17 -2.77 7.84 -10.00
CA HIS A 17 -3.13 6.43 -9.89
C HIS A 17 -2.52 5.61 -11.04
N THR A 18 -2.72 6.03 -12.29
CA THR A 18 -2.12 5.36 -13.45
C THR A 18 -0.59 5.34 -13.37
N MET A 19 0.05 6.41 -12.90
CA MET A 19 1.50 6.44 -12.70
C MET A 19 1.95 5.44 -11.63
N ALA A 20 1.20 5.31 -10.52
CA ALA A 20 1.51 4.35 -9.46
C ALA A 20 1.44 2.90 -9.94
N GLU A 21 0.42 2.55 -10.73
CA GLU A 21 0.33 1.23 -11.40
C GLU A 21 1.49 0.98 -12.37
N ASN A 22 2.12 2.05 -12.87
CA ASN A 22 3.19 1.98 -13.85
C ASN A 22 4.60 1.96 -13.27
N VAL A 23 4.77 2.08 -11.95
CA VAL A 23 6.06 1.89 -11.27
C VAL A 23 6.52 0.44 -11.46
N GLY A 24 7.82 0.21 -11.70
CA GLY A 24 8.37 -1.10 -12.06
C GLY A 24 8.04 -2.17 -11.02
N PHE A 25 8.18 -1.85 -9.73
CA PHE A 25 7.78 -2.73 -8.64
C PHE A 25 6.30 -3.17 -8.76
N VAL A 26 5.38 -2.23 -8.97
CA VAL A 26 3.93 -2.51 -9.06
C VAL A 26 3.59 -3.27 -10.34
N LYS A 27 4.20 -2.92 -11.48
CA LYS A 27 4.05 -3.66 -12.75
C LYS A 27 4.47 -5.13 -12.61
N CYS A 28 5.61 -5.38 -11.97
CA CYS A 28 6.07 -6.74 -11.70
C CYS A 28 5.12 -7.47 -10.76
N PHE A 29 4.68 -6.80 -9.70
CA PHE A 29 3.69 -7.34 -8.77
C PHE A 29 2.43 -7.78 -9.52
N LEU A 30 1.81 -6.89 -10.31
CA LEU A 30 0.60 -7.18 -11.08
C LEU A 30 0.77 -8.33 -12.09
N LYS A 31 2.00 -8.63 -12.50
CA LYS A 31 2.34 -9.79 -13.35
C LYS A 31 2.65 -11.07 -12.56
N GLY A 32 2.42 -11.08 -11.26
CA GLY A 32 2.68 -12.22 -10.39
C GLY A 32 4.15 -12.38 -9.96
N VAL A 33 5.01 -11.39 -10.21
CA VAL A 33 6.41 -11.41 -9.79
C VAL A 33 6.53 -10.65 -8.47
N VAL A 34 6.37 -11.39 -7.37
CA VAL A 34 6.44 -10.85 -6.01
C VAL A 34 7.57 -11.51 -5.25
N GLU A 35 8.49 -10.70 -4.73
CA GLU A 35 9.63 -11.19 -3.95
C GLU A 35 9.41 -10.89 -2.46
N LYS A 36 9.49 -11.94 -1.63
CA LYS A 36 9.11 -11.91 -0.20
C LYS A 36 9.89 -10.86 0.61
N ASN A 37 11.19 -10.68 0.39
CA ASN A 37 11.99 -9.72 1.15
C ASN A 37 11.66 -8.26 0.82
N SER A 38 11.33 -7.98 -0.44
CA SER A 38 10.89 -6.67 -0.91
C SER A 38 9.48 -6.39 -0.42
N TYR A 39 8.60 -7.39 -0.50
CA TYR A 39 7.22 -7.29 0.01
C TYR A 39 7.18 -7.01 1.52
N ARG A 40 7.92 -7.76 2.34
CA ARG A 40 7.92 -7.52 3.79
C ARG A 40 8.44 -6.14 4.19
N LYS A 41 9.36 -5.55 3.42
CA LYS A 41 9.81 -4.16 3.61
C LYS A 41 8.71 -3.16 3.26
N LEU A 42 7.87 -3.46 2.26
CA LEU A 42 6.69 -2.65 1.96
C LEU A 42 5.69 -2.68 3.12
N VAL A 43 5.39 -3.88 3.63
CA VAL A 43 4.51 -4.08 4.80
C VAL A 43 5.05 -3.30 6.02
N ALA A 44 6.36 -3.35 6.26
CA ALA A 44 7.00 -2.56 7.31
C ALA A 44 6.80 -1.05 7.15
N ASN A 45 6.96 -0.50 5.95
CA ASN A 45 6.68 0.93 5.70
C ASN A 45 5.20 1.26 5.94
N PHE A 46 4.28 0.41 5.46
CA PHE A 46 2.86 0.60 5.70
C PHE A 46 2.55 0.60 7.19
N TYR A 47 3.14 -0.29 8.01
CA TYR A 47 2.92 -0.28 9.46
C TYR A 47 3.13 1.09 10.09
N PHE A 48 4.24 1.76 9.80
CA PHE A 48 4.51 3.08 10.34
C PHE A 48 3.56 4.16 9.79
N ILE A 49 3.22 4.09 8.50
CA ILE A 49 2.33 5.06 7.84
C ILE A 49 0.91 4.97 8.39
N TYR A 50 0.34 3.77 8.45
CA TYR A 50 -0.99 3.55 9.02
C TYR A 50 -1.01 3.84 10.51
N SER A 51 0.03 3.45 11.26
CA SER A 51 0.13 3.82 12.68
C SER A 51 0.06 5.35 12.88
N ALA A 52 0.76 6.12 12.03
CA ALA A 52 0.71 7.58 12.09
C ALA A 52 -0.66 8.12 11.67
N MET A 53 -1.20 7.66 10.56
CA MET A 53 -2.49 8.11 10.04
C MET A 53 -3.62 7.82 11.02
N GLU A 54 -3.68 6.62 11.58
CA GLU A 54 -4.72 6.20 12.53
C GLU A 54 -4.63 6.94 13.86
N GLU A 55 -3.42 7.17 14.38
CA GLU A 55 -3.23 7.95 15.59
C GLU A 55 -3.68 9.41 15.40
N GLU A 56 -3.34 10.03 14.27
CA GLU A 56 -3.75 11.39 13.96
C GLU A 56 -5.25 11.51 13.67
N MET A 57 -5.86 10.52 13.00
CA MET A 57 -7.31 10.47 12.79
C MET A 57 -8.07 10.31 14.12
N GLU A 58 -7.57 9.47 15.04
CA GLU A 58 -8.15 9.31 16.39
C GLU A 58 -8.06 10.61 17.21
N LYS A 59 -6.94 11.33 17.15
CA LYS A 59 -6.80 12.66 17.79
C LYS A 59 -7.86 13.64 17.31
N HIS A 60 -8.20 13.57 16.02
CA HIS A 60 -9.18 14.44 15.37
C HIS A 60 -10.58 13.85 15.25
N LYS A 61 -10.91 12.78 16.00
CA LYS A 61 -12.22 12.10 15.90
C LYS A 61 -13.43 12.97 16.21
N HIS A 62 -13.23 14.09 16.91
CA HIS A 62 -14.26 15.09 17.22
C HIS A 62 -14.18 16.35 16.33
N HIS A 63 -13.24 16.41 15.39
CA HIS A 63 -13.12 17.52 14.45
C HIS A 63 -14.37 17.60 13.55
N PRO A 64 -14.94 18.79 13.29
CA PRO A 64 -16.21 18.93 12.54
C PRO A 64 -16.22 18.26 11.17
N ILE A 65 -15.05 18.22 10.51
CA ILE A 65 -14.87 17.62 9.18
C ILE A 65 -14.41 16.16 9.28
N LEU A 66 -13.31 15.88 9.98
CA LEU A 66 -12.66 14.56 9.97
C LEU A 66 -13.49 13.49 10.67
N SER A 67 -14.32 13.86 11.67
CA SER A 67 -15.27 12.95 12.31
C SER A 67 -16.22 12.27 11.31
N LYS A 68 -16.46 12.86 10.13
CA LYS A 68 -17.32 12.29 9.09
C LYS A 68 -16.67 11.17 8.28
N ILE A 69 -15.35 11.05 8.33
CA ILE A 69 -14.60 9.96 7.67
C ILE A 69 -13.70 9.20 8.65
N TYR A 70 -13.96 9.34 9.94
CA TYR A 70 -13.29 8.54 10.95
C TYR A 70 -14.01 7.20 11.07
N PHE A 71 -13.43 6.18 10.46
CA PHE A 71 -13.97 4.81 10.42
C PHE A 71 -12.94 3.83 11.02
N PRO A 72 -13.01 3.52 12.31
CA PRO A 72 -12.09 2.57 12.96
C PRO A 72 -12.06 1.18 12.30
N GLU A 73 -13.13 0.76 11.64
CA GLU A 73 -13.21 -0.46 10.82
C GLU A 73 -12.23 -0.47 9.63
N LEU A 74 -11.69 0.70 9.27
CA LEU A 74 -10.60 0.85 8.29
C LEU A 74 -9.19 0.76 8.91
N ASN A 75 -9.04 0.60 10.22
CA ASN A 75 -7.70 0.57 10.83
C ASN A 75 -6.92 -0.68 10.42
N ARG A 76 -5.72 -0.47 9.87
CA ARG A 76 -4.79 -1.48 9.36
C ARG A 76 -3.60 -1.73 10.25
N LYS A 77 -3.34 -0.90 11.27
CA LYS A 77 -2.23 -1.13 12.19
C LYS A 77 -2.24 -2.56 12.73
N HIS A 78 -3.35 -3.03 13.28
CA HIS A 78 -3.41 -4.36 13.89
C HIS A 78 -3.17 -5.48 12.87
N THR A 79 -3.76 -5.40 11.69
CA THR A 79 -3.55 -6.42 10.64
C THR A 79 -2.14 -6.39 10.06
N LEU A 80 -1.51 -5.22 9.99
CA LEU A 80 -0.09 -5.08 9.64
C LEU A 80 0.82 -5.70 10.71
N GLU A 81 0.48 -5.63 12.00
CA GLU A 81 1.22 -6.31 13.06
C GLU A 81 1.19 -7.84 12.90
N GLN A 82 0.06 -8.39 12.48
CA GLN A 82 -0.07 -9.83 12.18
C GLN A 82 0.81 -10.23 10.99
N ASP A 83 0.76 -9.46 9.90
CA ASP A 83 1.62 -9.72 8.73
C ASP A 83 3.11 -9.58 9.08
N LEU A 84 3.49 -8.58 9.87
CA LEU A 84 4.87 -8.41 10.31
C LEU A 84 5.35 -9.55 11.19
N HIS A 85 4.52 -10.05 12.10
CA HIS A 85 4.82 -11.25 12.86
C HIS A 85 5.05 -12.47 11.94
N TYR A 86 4.25 -12.62 10.88
CA TYR A 86 4.46 -13.68 9.89
C TYR A 86 5.78 -13.51 9.11
N TYR A 87 6.13 -12.29 8.68
CA TYR A 87 7.28 -12.04 7.81
C TYR A 87 8.63 -11.91 8.51
N PHE A 88 8.64 -11.50 9.79
CA PHE A 88 9.85 -11.24 10.58
C PHE A 88 9.92 -12.06 11.87
N GLY A 89 8.84 -12.76 12.26
CA GLY A 89 8.78 -13.54 13.49
C GLY A 89 8.45 -12.70 14.72
N TYR A 90 8.64 -13.28 15.90
CA TYR A 90 8.24 -12.68 17.18
C TYR A 90 8.91 -11.32 17.46
N ASN A 91 10.18 -11.16 17.06
CA ASN A 91 10.98 -9.94 17.24
C ASN A 91 10.85 -8.95 16.07
N TRP A 92 9.71 -8.95 15.39
CA TRP A 92 9.53 -8.10 14.20
C TRP A 92 9.71 -6.62 14.52
N ARG A 93 9.38 -6.17 15.74
CA ARG A 93 9.45 -4.77 16.16
C ARG A 93 10.88 -4.23 16.14
N GLU A 94 11.85 -5.08 16.50
CA GLU A 94 13.26 -4.76 16.52
C GLU A 94 13.91 -4.86 15.12
N GLU A 95 13.31 -5.63 14.21
CA GLU A 95 13.86 -5.87 12.87
C GLU A 95 13.38 -4.89 11.80
N ILE A 96 12.14 -4.41 11.91
CA ILE A 96 11.55 -3.57 10.87
C ILE A 96 12.24 -2.21 10.81
N LYS A 97 12.40 -1.71 9.58
CA LYS A 97 13.01 -0.39 9.33
C LYS A 97 12.10 0.43 8.42
N LEU A 98 11.84 1.66 8.86
CA LEU A 98 11.20 2.67 8.03
C LEU A 98 12.21 3.14 6.98
N SER A 99 11.79 3.18 5.70
CA SER A 99 12.65 3.70 4.63
C SER A 99 12.69 5.22 4.64
N ALA A 100 13.52 5.82 3.78
CA ALA A 100 13.57 7.28 3.65
C ALA A 100 12.25 7.84 3.12
N ALA A 101 11.65 7.24 2.08
CA ALA A 101 10.34 7.63 1.59
C ALA A 101 9.23 7.38 2.61
N GLY A 102 9.28 6.28 3.37
CA GLY A 102 8.34 6.01 4.45
C GLY A 102 8.43 7.04 5.58
N ALA A 103 9.64 7.43 5.97
CA ALA A 103 9.87 8.48 6.97
C ALA A 103 9.34 9.85 6.51
N ALA A 104 9.56 10.18 5.23
CA ALA A 104 8.99 11.39 4.63
C ALA A 104 7.45 11.37 4.65
N TYR A 105 6.84 10.20 4.41
CA TYR A 105 5.39 10.04 4.50
C TYR A 105 4.89 10.28 5.93
N VAL A 106 5.44 9.56 6.91
CA VAL A 106 5.05 9.70 8.33
C VAL A 106 5.20 11.15 8.78
N LYS A 107 6.31 11.80 8.42
CA LYS A 107 6.54 13.22 8.71
C LYS A 107 5.43 14.10 8.13
N ARG A 108 5.07 13.92 6.86
CA ARG A 108 4.00 14.70 6.20
C ARG A 108 2.65 14.55 6.91
N ILE A 109 2.27 13.31 7.27
CA ILE A 109 1.02 13.04 8.01
C ILE A 109 0.98 13.81 9.33
N ARG A 110 2.08 13.77 10.10
CA ARG A 110 2.15 14.45 11.39
C ARG A 110 2.15 15.97 11.24
N GLU A 111 2.85 16.49 10.24
CA GLU A 111 2.87 17.93 9.92
C GLU A 111 1.46 18.45 9.61
N ILE A 112 0.76 17.86 8.65
CA ILE A 112 -0.58 18.33 8.27
C ILE A 112 -1.60 18.11 9.38
N SER A 113 -1.47 17.04 10.19
CA SER A 113 -2.36 16.85 11.33
C SER A 113 -2.26 18.01 12.33
N ALA A 114 -1.05 18.56 12.52
CA ALA A 114 -0.82 19.65 13.45
C ALA A 114 -1.23 21.02 12.88
N THR A 115 -1.11 21.23 11.57
CA THR A 115 -1.29 22.56 10.96
C THR A 115 -2.59 22.71 10.17
N GLU A 116 -2.99 21.66 9.43
CA GLU A 116 -4.04 21.69 8.40
C GLU A 116 -4.77 20.32 8.35
N PRO A 117 -5.43 19.92 9.45
CA PRO A 117 -5.88 18.54 9.66
C PRO A 117 -6.87 18.05 8.61
N GLU A 118 -7.66 18.93 7.98
CA GLU A 118 -8.54 18.59 6.86
C GLU A 118 -7.82 17.90 5.69
N LEU A 119 -6.51 18.14 5.51
CA LEU A 119 -5.72 17.46 4.49
C LEU A 119 -5.50 15.97 4.78
N LEU A 120 -5.75 15.48 6.00
CA LEU A 120 -5.75 14.05 6.31
C LEU A 120 -6.79 13.26 5.49
N ILE A 121 -7.84 13.93 5.01
CA ILE A 121 -8.81 13.36 4.05
C ILE A 121 -8.10 12.76 2.84
N ALA A 122 -7.07 13.44 2.33
CA ALA A 122 -6.32 13.01 1.15
C ALA A 122 -5.60 11.68 1.35
N HIS A 123 -4.99 11.48 2.52
CA HIS A 123 -4.28 10.25 2.85
C HIS A 123 -5.25 9.10 3.14
N SER A 124 -6.31 9.38 3.91
CA SER A 124 -7.39 8.43 4.17
C SER A 124 -8.02 7.94 2.85
N TYR A 125 -8.32 8.86 1.93
CA TYR A 125 -8.81 8.54 0.58
C TYR A 125 -7.83 7.68 -0.21
N THR A 126 -6.57 8.13 -0.31
CA THR A 126 -5.54 7.49 -1.14
C THR A 126 -5.22 6.07 -0.68
N ARG A 127 -5.19 5.86 0.64
CA ARG A 127 -4.87 4.57 1.24
C ARG A 127 -6.09 3.65 1.28
N TYR A 128 -7.11 3.99 2.07
CA TYR A 128 -8.19 3.05 2.38
C TYR A 128 -9.07 2.70 1.18
N LEU A 129 -9.41 3.66 0.30
CA LEU A 129 -10.16 3.31 -0.91
C LEU A 129 -9.33 2.51 -1.91
N GLY A 130 -8.00 2.68 -1.91
CA GLY A 130 -7.06 1.86 -2.66
C GLY A 130 -7.06 0.42 -2.15
N ASP A 131 -6.99 0.24 -0.83
CA ASP A 131 -6.98 -1.06 -0.17
C ASP A 131 -8.29 -1.84 -0.40
N LEU A 132 -9.44 -1.16 -0.27
CA LEU A 132 -10.78 -1.70 -0.56
C LEU A 132 -11.06 -1.90 -2.07
N SER A 133 -10.11 -1.56 -2.95
CA SER A 133 -10.32 -1.68 -4.41
C SER A 133 -9.21 -2.50 -5.05
N GLY A 134 -8.08 -1.88 -5.39
CA GLY A 134 -6.94 -2.58 -5.98
C GLY A 134 -6.28 -3.55 -5.00
N GLY A 135 -6.34 -3.25 -3.70
CA GLY A 135 -5.78 -4.11 -2.64
C GLY A 135 -6.32 -5.53 -2.66
N GLN A 136 -7.61 -5.73 -2.96
CA GLN A 136 -8.20 -7.07 -3.06
C GLN A 136 -7.62 -7.91 -4.20
N ILE A 137 -7.26 -7.27 -5.33
CA ILE A 137 -6.54 -7.93 -6.42
C ILE A 137 -5.10 -8.25 -5.99
N LEU A 138 -4.43 -7.29 -5.33
CA LEU A 138 -3.06 -7.49 -4.85
C LEU A 138 -2.95 -8.61 -3.81
N LYS A 139 -3.97 -8.79 -2.96
CA LYS A 139 -4.09 -9.91 -2.01
C LYS A 139 -3.96 -11.25 -2.72
N GLY A 140 -4.81 -11.51 -3.72
CA GLY A 140 -4.80 -12.79 -4.44
C GLY A 140 -3.49 -13.06 -5.17
N ILE A 141 -2.88 -12.01 -5.72
CA ILE A 141 -1.56 -12.10 -6.36
C ILE A 141 -0.47 -12.43 -5.32
N ALA A 142 -0.46 -11.75 -4.17
CA ALA A 142 0.51 -12.01 -3.10
C ALA A 142 0.45 -13.45 -2.61
N GLN A 143 -0.77 -13.94 -2.32
CA GLN A 143 -1.02 -15.32 -1.88
C GLN A 143 -0.48 -16.33 -2.90
N THR A 144 -0.80 -16.14 -4.19
CA THR A 144 -0.38 -17.04 -5.26
C THR A 144 1.13 -16.99 -5.50
N ALA A 145 1.68 -15.79 -5.67
CA ALA A 145 3.08 -15.60 -6.06
C ALA A 145 4.07 -16.05 -4.96
N MET A 146 3.72 -15.81 -3.69
CA MET A 146 4.56 -16.18 -2.54
C MET A 146 4.18 -17.53 -1.93
N LYS A 147 3.15 -18.21 -2.45
CA LYS A 147 2.64 -19.51 -1.96
C LYS A 147 2.31 -19.48 -0.46
N LEU A 148 1.53 -18.48 -0.05
CA LEU A 148 1.16 -18.27 1.34
C LEU A 148 0.12 -19.31 1.79
N GLY A 149 0.16 -19.68 3.07
CA GLY A 149 -0.90 -20.45 3.71
C GLY A 149 -2.21 -19.69 3.78
N GLU A 150 -3.31 -20.40 4.00
CA GLU A 150 -4.61 -19.77 4.21
C GLU A 150 -4.57 -18.88 5.46
N GLY A 151 -5.00 -17.62 5.32
CA GLY A 151 -4.99 -16.63 6.40
C GLY A 151 -3.62 -16.05 6.78
N GLU A 152 -2.54 -16.42 6.08
CA GLU A 152 -1.18 -15.98 6.44
C GLU A 152 -0.64 -14.88 5.49
N GLY A 153 0.01 -13.87 6.08
CA GLY A 153 0.84 -12.90 5.36
C GLY A 153 0.10 -11.91 4.45
N THR A 154 -1.23 -11.85 4.53
CA THR A 154 -2.06 -10.87 3.80
C THR A 154 -3.19 -10.26 4.64
N ALA A 155 -3.08 -10.31 5.97
CA ALA A 155 -4.08 -9.75 6.88
C ALA A 155 -4.33 -8.26 6.61
N PHE A 156 -3.31 -7.51 6.13
CA PHE A 156 -3.44 -6.12 5.73
C PHE A 156 -4.62 -5.84 4.77
N TYR A 157 -4.93 -6.77 3.87
CA TYR A 157 -6.01 -6.61 2.89
C TYR A 157 -7.38 -7.10 3.40
N GLU A 158 -7.46 -7.55 4.65
CA GLU A 158 -8.66 -8.12 5.24
C GLU A 158 -9.36 -7.11 6.14
N PHE A 159 -10.65 -6.87 5.85
CA PHE A 159 -11.49 -5.91 6.54
C PHE A 159 -12.61 -6.66 7.26
N ALA A 160 -12.29 -7.26 8.41
CA ALA A 160 -13.20 -8.14 9.14
C ALA A 160 -14.55 -7.46 9.49
N ASP A 161 -14.51 -6.16 9.80
CA ASP A 161 -15.67 -5.38 10.22
C ASP A 161 -16.45 -4.76 9.04
N ILE A 162 -16.04 -5.01 7.79
CA ILE A 162 -16.70 -4.49 6.58
C ILE A 162 -17.25 -5.64 5.75
N THR A 163 -18.55 -5.94 5.93
CA THR A 163 -19.21 -7.07 5.25
C THR A 163 -19.59 -6.79 3.80
N ASP A 164 -19.80 -5.51 3.43
CA ASP A 164 -20.08 -5.09 2.06
C ASP A 164 -19.17 -3.91 1.69
N GLU A 165 -18.02 -4.23 1.08
CA GLU A 165 -17.04 -3.22 0.64
C GLU A 165 -17.63 -2.24 -0.39
N LYS A 166 -18.59 -2.67 -1.22
CA LYS A 166 -19.18 -1.82 -2.25
C LYS A 166 -20.08 -0.77 -1.61
N ALA A 167 -20.94 -1.18 -0.69
CA ALA A 167 -21.79 -0.28 0.09
C ALA A 167 -20.93 0.68 0.93
N PHE A 168 -19.89 0.16 1.59
CA PHE A 168 -18.98 0.97 2.39
C PHE A 168 -18.28 2.07 1.57
N LYS A 169 -17.74 1.71 0.40
CA LYS A 169 -17.13 2.70 -0.53
C LYS A 169 -18.14 3.72 -1.04
N ALA A 170 -19.42 3.38 -1.14
CA ALA A 170 -20.46 4.34 -1.51
C ALA A 170 -20.73 5.33 -0.36
N GLN A 171 -20.87 4.82 0.88
CA GLN A 171 -21.02 5.64 2.08
C GLN A 171 -19.82 6.58 2.30
N TYR A 172 -18.59 6.07 2.16
CA TYR A 172 -17.38 6.89 2.28
C TYR A 172 -17.41 8.08 1.31
N ARG A 173 -17.82 7.86 0.04
CA ARG A 173 -17.93 8.93 -0.97
C ARG A 173 -19.05 9.91 -0.65
N GLN A 174 -20.20 9.42 -0.20
CA GLN A 174 -21.31 10.27 0.24
C GLN A 174 -20.87 11.18 1.40
N ASN A 175 -20.09 10.67 2.35
CA ASN A 175 -19.58 11.47 3.45
C ASN A 175 -18.60 12.55 2.98
N LEU A 176 -17.72 12.25 2.01
CA LEU A 176 -16.86 13.26 1.38
C LEU A 176 -17.68 14.37 0.72
N ASP A 177 -18.72 14.03 -0.02
CA ASP A 177 -19.55 15.00 -0.76
C ASP A 177 -20.47 15.82 0.17
N ALA A 178 -20.78 15.32 1.36
CA ALA A 178 -21.62 15.98 2.37
C ALA A 178 -20.85 16.93 3.31
N MET A 179 -19.52 16.88 3.32
CA MET A 179 -18.71 17.75 4.18
C MET A 179 -18.85 19.23 3.80
N PRO A 180 -18.83 20.16 4.79
CA PRO A 180 -18.85 21.59 4.53
C PRO A 180 -17.47 22.09 4.08
N ILE A 181 -17.01 21.61 2.93
CA ILE A 181 -15.72 21.96 2.31
C ILE A 181 -15.99 22.84 1.10
N ASP A 182 -15.29 23.99 1.03
CA ASP A 182 -15.32 24.86 -0.14
C ASP A 182 -14.41 24.36 -1.26
N ASP A 183 -14.57 24.92 -2.47
CA ASP A 183 -13.83 24.45 -3.64
C ASP A 183 -12.31 24.60 -3.47
N THR A 184 -11.85 25.69 -2.85
CA THR A 184 -10.43 25.96 -2.60
C THR A 184 -9.82 24.91 -1.69
N THR A 185 -10.48 24.56 -0.58
CA THR A 185 -10.04 23.50 0.31
C THR A 185 -10.10 22.14 -0.40
N GLY A 186 -11.13 21.90 -1.21
CA GLY A 186 -11.23 20.70 -2.05
C GLY A 186 -10.09 20.57 -3.07
N ASP A 187 -9.59 21.67 -3.63
CA ASP A 187 -8.41 21.67 -4.51
C ASP A 187 -7.15 21.28 -3.73
N ARG A 188 -6.96 21.86 -2.54
CA ARG A 188 -5.82 21.55 -1.66
C ARG A 188 -5.81 20.09 -1.20
N ILE A 189 -6.97 19.53 -0.86
CA ILE A 189 -7.11 18.09 -0.54
C ILE A 189 -6.76 17.23 -1.76
N THR A 190 -7.14 17.65 -2.96
CA THR A 190 -6.82 16.91 -4.20
C THR A 190 -5.34 16.99 -4.55
N GLU A 191 -4.70 18.13 -4.31
CA GLU A 191 -3.26 18.31 -4.44
C GLU A 191 -2.51 17.42 -3.44
N GLU A 192 -2.93 17.41 -2.17
CA GLU A 192 -2.34 16.53 -1.16
C GLU A 192 -2.52 15.05 -1.52
N ALA A 193 -3.63 14.66 -2.14
CA ALA A 193 -3.84 13.28 -2.57
C ALA A 193 -2.83 12.91 -3.69
N ASN A 194 -2.55 13.81 -4.62
CA ASN A 194 -1.50 13.62 -5.62
C ASN A 194 -0.10 13.54 -4.98
N ALA A 195 0.17 14.33 -3.93
CA ALA A 195 1.41 14.23 -3.15
C ALA A 195 1.51 12.86 -2.43
N ALA A 196 0.42 12.39 -1.85
CA ALA A 196 0.31 11.06 -1.23
C ALA A 196 0.62 9.94 -2.24
N PHE A 197 0.07 9.99 -3.46
CA PHE A 197 0.44 9.07 -4.54
C PHE A 197 1.93 9.15 -4.88
N THR A 198 2.48 10.36 -4.95
CA THR A 198 3.91 10.57 -5.25
C THR A 198 4.82 9.93 -4.21
N ILE A 199 4.52 10.08 -2.92
CA ILE A 199 5.31 9.46 -1.85
C ILE A 199 5.15 7.93 -1.87
N ASN A 200 3.94 7.40 -2.16
CA ASN A 200 3.74 5.97 -2.37
C ASN A 200 4.62 5.43 -3.51
N MET A 201 4.67 6.13 -4.64
CA MET A 201 5.53 5.74 -5.77
C MET A 201 7.01 5.70 -5.39
N LYS A 202 7.50 6.67 -4.60
CA LYS A 202 8.87 6.67 -4.11
C LYS A 202 9.18 5.44 -3.25
N MET A 203 8.25 5.04 -2.37
CA MET A 203 8.42 3.80 -1.58
C MET A 203 8.50 2.57 -2.48
N PHE A 204 7.69 2.49 -3.54
CA PHE A 204 7.77 1.37 -4.50
C PHE A 204 9.11 1.37 -5.25
N GLN A 205 9.62 2.53 -5.64
CA GLN A 205 10.92 2.69 -6.31
C GLN A 205 12.10 2.25 -5.44
N GLU A 206 12.05 2.53 -4.13
CA GLU A 206 13.08 2.06 -3.18
C GLU A 206 13.19 0.52 -3.10
N LEU A 207 12.14 -0.20 -3.53
CA LEU A 207 12.11 -1.67 -3.55
C LEU A 207 12.59 -2.27 -4.88
N GLU A 208 12.70 -1.47 -5.95
CA GLU A 208 13.02 -1.98 -7.30
C GLU A 208 14.38 -2.65 -7.37
N GLY A 209 15.41 -2.11 -6.72
CA GLY A 209 16.75 -2.70 -6.73
C GLY A 209 16.79 -4.11 -6.15
N ASN A 210 16.02 -4.37 -5.08
CA ASN A 210 15.92 -5.70 -4.48
C ASN A 210 15.21 -6.68 -5.42
N LEU A 211 14.14 -6.21 -6.07
CA LEU A 211 13.35 -7.01 -7.01
C LEU A 211 14.15 -7.38 -8.27
N ILE A 212 14.86 -6.41 -8.87
CA ILE A 212 15.71 -6.65 -10.05
C ILE A 212 16.79 -7.69 -9.72
N LYS A 213 17.45 -7.56 -8.56
CA LYS A 213 18.45 -8.52 -8.11
C LYS A 213 17.84 -9.93 -7.98
N ALA A 214 16.66 -10.05 -7.38
CA ALA A 214 16.00 -11.33 -7.20
C ALA A 214 15.56 -11.98 -8.52
N ILE A 215 15.01 -11.18 -9.45
CA ILE A 215 14.69 -11.64 -10.80
C ILE A 215 15.96 -12.14 -11.50
N GLY A 216 17.06 -11.40 -11.42
CA GLY A 216 18.35 -11.80 -11.97
C GLY A 216 18.84 -13.15 -11.43
N ILE A 217 18.76 -13.35 -10.10
CA ILE A 217 19.11 -14.63 -9.45
C ILE A 217 18.20 -15.77 -9.94
N MET A 218 16.89 -15.53 -10.05
CA MET A 218 15.93 -16.53 -10.52
C MET A 218 16.21 -16.95 -11.96
N VAL A 219 16.47 -15.98 -12.85
CA VAL A 219 16.83 -16.23 -14.26
C VAL A 219 18.15 -17.00 -14.35
N TYR A 220 19.19 -16.57 -13.61
CA TYR A 220 20.48 -17.26 -13.58
C TYR A 220 20.34 -18.72 -13.13
N ASN A 221 19.63 -18.97 -12.03
CA ASN A 221 19.40 -20.32 -11.52
C ASN A 221 18.62 -21.18 -12.51
N THR A 222 17.69 -20.60 -13.27
CA THR A 222 16.94 -21.30 -14.31
C THR A 222 17.84 -21.69 -15.49
N LEU A 223 18.71 -20.77 -15.92
CA LEU A 223 19.66 -21.01 -17.02
C LEU A 223 20.74 -22.03 -16.65
N THR A 224 21.19 -22.04 -15.39
CA THR A 224 22.28 -22.91 -14.91
C THR A 224 21.81 -24.28 -14.38
N ARG A 225 20.50 -24.47 -14.14
CA ARG A 225 19.96 -25.74 -13.62
C ARG A 225 20.12 -26.93 -14.56
N LYS A 226 20.35 -26.71 -15.86
CA LYS A 226 20.61 -27.81 -16.80
C LYS A 226 22.05 -28.32 -16.62
N ARG A 227 22.21 -29.51 -16.04
CA ARG A 227 23.39 -30.34 -16.31
C ARG A 227 23.40 -30.65 -17.80
N ALA A 228 24.30 -30.02 -18.55
CA ALA A 228 24.66 -30.52 -19.87
C ALA A 228 25.32 -31.90 -19.67
N LYS A 229 24.85 -32.92 -20.40
CA LYS A 229 25.61 -34.17 -20.58
C LYS A 229 26.97 -33.74 -21.15
N GLY A 230 28.06 -34.15 -20.53
CA GLY A 230 29.39 -33.67 -20.91
C GLY A 230 29.64 -33.97 -22.38
N SER A 231 30.18 -33.03 -23.15
CA SER A 231 30.48 -33.23 -24.58
C SER A 231 31.48 -34.36 -24.85
N THR A 232 32.10 -34.90 -23.80
CA THR A 232 33.03 -36.03 -23.80
C THR A 232 32.42 -37.34 -23.27
N GLU A 233 31.16 -37.36 -22.81
CA GLU A 233 30.49 -38.57 -22.26
C GLU A 233 29.99 -39.56 -23.35
N LEU A 234 30.48 -39.45 -24.58
CA LEU A 234 30.26 -40.42 -25.67
C LEU A 234 31.58 -40.76 -26.37
N VAL A 235 32.58 -41.24 -25.63
CA VAL A 235 33.63 -42.11 -26.20
C VAL A 235 34.10 -43.08 -25.11
N THR A 236 33.44 -44.23 -24.97
CA THR A 236 33.93 -45.49 -24.37
C THR A 236 32.72 -46.45 -24.36
N ALA A 237 32.75 -47.68 -24.84
CA ALA A 237 33.67 -48.46 -25.65
C ALA A 237 32.86 -49.66 -26.21
N GLU A 238 33.27 -50.14 -27.39
CA GLU A 238 33.05 -51.47 -28.03
C GLU A 238 31.62 -51.98 -28.29
#